data_AF-A0A936GLA2-F1
#
_entry.id   AF-A0A936GLA2-F1
#
_cell.length_a   1.000
_cell.length_b   1.000
_cell.length_c   1.000
_cell.angle_alpha   90.00
_cell.angle_beta   90.00
_cell.angle_gamma   90.00
#
_symmetry.space_group_name_H-M   'P 1'
#
loop_
_entity.id
_entity.type
_entity.pdbx_description
1 polymer ?
#
loop_
_entity_poly.entity_id
_entity_poly.type
_entity_poly.pdbx_seq_one_letter_code
_entity_poly.pdbx_strand_id
1 'polypeptide(L)'
;MLRLAQHERFKHFRAGSIAEACSGFNWVCHAYCLMSNHDHIVIETIEGNFTNAIYHLNGVNTQDINRRHNRAGHVYQERYKAVLVEWTLICRSYRV
;
A
#
# COMPACT_ATOMS: atom_id res chain seq x y z
N MET A 1 21.17 -14.53 -1.65
CA MET A 1 21.18 -13.25 -2.41
C MET A 1 19.85 -12.96 -3.14
N LEU A 2 19.24 -13.89 -3.89
CA LEU A 2 18.02 -13.65 -4.69
C LEU A 2 16.80 -13.15 -3.89
N ARG A 3 16.53 -13.73 -2.70
CA ARG A 3 15.37 -13.36 -1.85
C ARG A 3 15.46 -11.92 -1.29
N LEU A 4 16.66 -11.46 -0.95
CA LEU A 4 16.90 -10.10 -0.47
C LEU A 4 16.65 -9.08 -1.59
N ALA A 5 17.13 -9.37 -2.80
CA ALA A 5 16.92 -8.50 -3.96
C ALA A 5 15.42 -8.36 -4.33
N GLN A 6 14.64 -9.45 -4.23
CA GLN A 6 13.18 -9.38 -4.44
C GLN A 6 12.49 -8.53 -3.37
N HIS A 7 12.92 -8.62 -2.12
CA HIS A 7 12.36 -7.85 -1.02
C HIS A 7 12.63 -6.34 -1.18
N GLU A 8 13.84 -5.97 -1.59
CA GLU A 8 14.19 -4.56 -1.85
C GLU A 8 13.48 -4.00 -3.09
N ARG A 9 13.30 -4.81 -4.14
CA ARG A 9 12.48 -4.43 -5.31
C ARG A 9 11.02 -4.20 -4.93
N PHE A 10 10.47 -5.06 -4.07
CA PHE A 10 9.12 -4.88 -3.57
C PHE A 10 8.98 -3.56 -2.80
N LYS A 11 9.89 -3.26 -1.88
CA LYS A 11 9.86 -2.01 -1.12
C LYS A 11 9.93 -0.78 -2.02
N HIS A 12 10.84 -0.77 -3.01
CA HIS A 12 10.94 0.34 -3.97
C HIS A 12 9.66 0.52 -4.76
N PHE A 13 9.12 -0.57 -5.32
CA PHE A 13 7.86 -0.52 -6.06
C PHE A 13 6.72 0.01 -5.18
N ARG A 14 6.57 -0.52 -3.97
CA ARG A 14 5.49 -0.14 -3.05
C ARG A 14 5.61 1.31 -2.60
N ALA A 15 6.82 1.79 -2.29
CA ALA A 15 7.07 3.20 -1.98
C ALA A 15 6.72 4.11 -3.16
N GLY A 16 7.07 3.72 -4.38
CA GLY A 16 6.69 4.42 -5.61
C GLY A 16 5.17 4.52 -5.78
N SER A 17 4.45 3.40 -5.64
CA SER A 17 2.98 3.41 -5.72
C SER A 17 2.31 4.25 -4.63
N ILE A 18 2.88 4.30 -3.42
CA ILE A 18 2.40 5.20 -2.36
C ILE A 18 2.57 6.66 -2.80
N ALA A 19 3.74 7.03 -3.34
CA ALA A 19 3.98 8.38 -3.83
C ALA A 19 3.03 8.78 -4.98
N GLU A 20 2.79 7.88 -5.92
CA GLU A 20 1.81 8.06 -7.00
C GLU A 20 0.39 8.26 -6.45
N ALA A 21 -0.03 7.45 -5.48
CA ALA A 21 -1.32 7.60 -4.84
C ALA A 21 -1.44 8.92 -4.08
N CYS A 22 -0.37 9.38 -3.40
CA CYS A 22 -0.37 10.67 -2.72
C CYS A 22 -0.57 11.84 -3.69
N SER A 23 0.13 11.81 -4.82
CA SER A 23 -0.03 12.83 -5.87
C SER A 23 -1.42 12.77 -6.51
N GLY A 24 -1.88 11.57 -6.90
CA GLY A 24 -3.13 11.39 -7.63
C GLY A 24 -4.40 11.62 -6.81
N PHE A 25 -4.34 11.47 -5.49
CA PHE A 25 -5.50 11.60 -4.60
C PHE A 25 -5.37 12.73 -3.59
N ASN A 26 -4.35 13.59 -3.74
CA ASN A 26 -4.13 14.74 -2.86
C ASN A 26 -4.01 14.32 -1.38
N TRP A 27 -3.18 13.31 -1.11
CA TRP A 27 -2.85 12.86 0.25
C TRP A 27 -1.50 13.40 0.68
N VAL A 28 -1.40 13.71 1.97
CA VAL A 28 -0.13 13.92 2.64
C VAL A 28 0.29 12.61 3.31
N CYS A 29 1.44 12.06 2.93
CA CYS A 29 2.01 10.89 3.60
C CYS A 29 3.00 11.35 4.67
N HIS A 30 2.68 11.07 5.93
CA HIS A 30 3.51 11.45 7.07
C HIS A 30 4.58 10.40 7.37
N ALA A 31 4.24 9.12 7.22
CA ALA A 31 5.16 8.02 7.44
C ALA A 31 4.66 6.73 6.77
N TYR A 32 5.58 5.81 6.48
CA TYR A 32 5.23 4.45 6.08
C TYR A 32 6.29 3.44 6.55
N CYS A 33 5.87 2.20 6.76
CA CYS A 33 6.73 1.07 7.08
C CYS A 33 6.34 -0.12 6.20
N LEU A 34 7.31 -0.66 5.45
CA LEU A 34 7.11 -1.75 4.50
C LEU A 34 7.74 -3.03 5.04
N MET A 35 6.91 -3.96 5.50
CA MET A 35 7.31 -5.30 5.94
C MET A 35 7.05 -6.32 4.83
N SER A 36 7.51 -7.56 5.03
CA SER A 36 7.36 -8.64 4.06
C SER A 36 5.89 -9.03 3.83
N ASN A 37 5.10 -9.08 4.91
CA ASN A 37 3.71 -9.54 4.89
C ASN A 37 2.68 -8.42 5.12
N HIS A 38 3.07 -7.21 5.50
CA HIS A 38 2.14 -6.09 5.64
C HIS A 38 2.83 -4.74 5.44
N ASP A 39 2.04 -3.67 5.34
CA ASP A 39 2.50 -2.29 5.38
C ASP A 39 1.71 -1.49 6.42
N HIS A 40 2.37 -0.52 7.04
CA HIS A 40 1.74 0.54 7.82
C HIS A 40 1.94 1.85 7.09
N ILE A 41 0.88 2.63 6.92
CA ILE A 41 0.92 3.92 6.24
C ILE A 41 0.18 4.93 7.12
N VAL A 42 0.80 6.08 7.37
CA VAL A 42 0.21 7.20 8.09
C VAL A 42 0.00 8.33 7.09
N ILE A 43 -1.26 8.66 6.81
CA ILE A 43 -1.63 9.64 5.80
C ILE A 43 -2.66 10.62 6.35
N GLU A 44 -2.77 11.75 5.69
CA GLU A 44 -3.85 12.70 5.85
C GLU A 44 -4.53 12.89 4.49
N THR A 45 -5.86 12.85 4.48
CA THR A 45 -6.66 12.97 3.26
C THR A 45 -7.38 14.30 3.24
N ILE A 46 -6.97 15.21 2.38
CA ILE A 46 -7.52 16.57 2.30
C ILE A 46 -9.00 16.54 1.83
N GLU A 47 -9.33 15.58 0.95
CA GLU A 47 -10.64 15.48 0.30
C GLU A 47 -11.52 14.33 0.85
N GLY A 48 -11.10 13.66 1.92
CA GLY A 48 -11.83 12.51 2.48
C GLY A 48 -11.93 11.28 1.56
N ASN A 49 -11.12 11.24 0.49
CA ASN A 49 -11.14 10.22 -0.57
C ASN A 49 -10.32 8.95 -0.21
N PHE A 50 -10.18 8.66 1.09
CA PHE A 50 -9.32 7.59 1.61
C PHE A 50 -9.58 6.21 0.98
N THR A 51 -10.85 5.79 0.99
CA THR A 51 -11.28 4.47 0.51
C THR A 51 -10.94 4.25 -0.96
N ASN A 52 -11.03 5.31 -1.78
CA ASN A 52 -10.75 5.22 -3.21
C ASN A 52 -9.26 5.04 -3.49
N ALA A 53 -8.38 5.81 -2.83
CA ALA A 53 -6.96 5.64 -3.08
C ALA A 53 -6.40 4.37 -2.46
N ILE A 54 -6.87 3.92 -1.29
CA ILE A 54 -6.40 2.64 -0.74
C ILE A 54 -6.85 1.46 -1.60
N TYR A 55 -8.04 1.54 -2.21
CA TYR A 55 -8.51 0.56 -3.20
C TYR A 55 -7.60 0.55 -4.44
N HIS A 56 -7.31 1.72 -5.00
CA HIS A 56 -6.39 1.86 -6.12
C HIS A 56 -4.99 1.32 -5.78
N LEU A 57 -4.42 1.77 -4.66
CA LEU A 57 -3.09 1.41 -4.18
C LEU A 57 -2.96 -0.11 -3.94
N ASN A 58 -3.98 -0.74 -3.36
CA ASN A 58 -3.99 -2.19 -3.16
C ASN A 58 -4.23 -2.96 -4.46
N GLY A 59 -5.02 -2.40 -5.38
CA GLY A 59 -5.23 -2.94 -6.72
C GLY A 59 -3.95 -2.99 -7.56
N VAL A 60 -3.21 -1.88 -7.63
CA VAL A 60 -1.91 -1.80 -8.33
C VAL A 60 -0.94 -2.85 -7.81
N ASN A 61 -0.83 -3.01 -6.48
CA ASN A 61 0.04 -4.02 -5.89
C ASN A 61 -0.43 -5.45 -6.16
N THR A 62 -1.75 -5.68 -6.15
CA THR A 62 -2.33 -6.99 -6.50
C THR A 62 -1.99 -7.38 -7.93
N GLN A 63 -2.17 -6.45 -8.88
CA GLN A 63 -1.87 -6.66 -10.30
C GLN A 63 -0.39 -6.94 -10.52
N ASP A 64 0.48 -6.17 -9.88
CA ASP A 64 1.93 -6.34 -9.98
C ASP A 64 2.40 -7.69 -9.43
N ILE A 65 1.98 -8.06 -8.22
CA ILE A 65 2.33 -9.35 -7.61
C ILE A 65 1.80 -10.51 -8.47
N ASN A 66 0.55 -10.43 -8.90
CA ASN A 66 -0.05 -11.47 -9.72
C ASN A 66 0.68 -11.63 -11.06
N ARG A 67 1.04 -10.53 -11.72
CA ARG A 67 1.82 -10.53 -12.97
C ARG A 67 3.22 -11.10 -12.77
N ARG A 68 3.94 -10.67 -11.72
CA ARG A 68 5.32 -11.12 -11.43
C ARG A 68 5.40 -12.61 -11.11
N HIS A 69 4.37 -13.17 -10.47
CA HIS A 69 4.33 -14.57 -10.07
C HIS A 69 3.50 -15.46 -10.99
N ASN A 70 3.01 -14.93 -12.11
CA ASN A 70 2.11 -15.62 -13.02
C ASN A 70 0.94 -16.30 -12.29
N ARG A 71 0.35 -15.60 -11.30
CA ARG A 71 -0.75 -16.08 -10.47
C ARG A 71 -1.98 -15.19 -10.66
N ALA A 72 -3.13 -15.68 -10.21
CA ALA A 72 -4.37 -14.91 -10.13
C ALA A 72 -5.02 -15.09 -8.75
N GLY A 73 -5.94 -14.20 -8.39
CA GLY A 73 -6.69 -14.25 -7.15
C GLY A 73 -6.22 -13.23 -6.10
N HIS A 74 -6.66 -13.46 -4.86
CA HIS A 74 -6.50 -12.53 -3.75
C HIS A 74 -5.04 -12.47 -3.26
N VAL A 75 -4.56 -11.23 -3.07
CA VAL A 75 -3.22 -10.94 -2.53
C VAL A 75 -3.27 -10.40 -1.11
N TYR A 76 -4.45 -9.96 -0.65
CA TYR A 76 -4.65 -9.47 0.71
C TYR A 76 -5.52 -10.44 1.52
N GLN A 77 -5.18 -10.60 2.80
CA GLN A 77 -5.91 -11.46 3.75
C GLN A 77 -7.32 -10.94 4.00
N GLU A 78 -7.44 -9.63 4.13
CA GLU A 78 -8.66 -8.93 4.48
C GLU A 78 -8.65 -7.54 3.83
N ARG A 79 -9.73 -6.78 4.03
CA ARG A 79 -9.68 -5.33 3.78
C ARG A 79 -8.65 -4.70 4.70
N TYR A 80 -8.12 -3.55 4.28
CA TYR A 80 -7.25 -2.75 5.13
C TYR A 80 -7.93 -2.43 6.48
N LYS A 81 -7.12 -2.19 7.51
CA LYS A 81 -7.58 -1.63 8.78
C LYS A 81 -7.13 -0.18 8.84
N ALA A 82 -8.04 0.74 9.11
CA ALA A 82 -7.75 2.16 9.24
C ALA A 82 -8.27 2.71 10.56
N VAL A 83 -7.45 3.50 11.23
CA VAL A 83 -7.78 4.17 12.49
C VAL A 83 -7.53 5.66 12.33
N LEU A 84 -8.54 6.48 12.63
CA LEU A 84 -8.41 7.94 12.68
C LEU A 84 -7.65 8.34 13.95
N VAL A 85 -6.61 9.14 13.78
CA VAL A 85 -5.78 9.72 14.84
C VAL A 85 -5.66 11.21 14.54
N GLU A 86 -6.40 12.02 15.29
CA GLU A 86 -6.55 13.45 15.04
C GLU A 86 -7.03 13.73 13.61
N TRP A 87 -6.17 14.29 12.76
CA TRP A 87 -6.41 14.56 11.33
C TRP A 87 -5.79 13.52 10.39
N THR A 88 -5.10 12.51 10.92
CA THR A 88 -4.43 11.46 10.15
C THR A 88 -5.13 10.12 10.23
N LEU A 89 -4.91 9.25 9.25
CA LEU A 89 -5.33 7.86 9.23
C LEU A 89 -4.11 6.96 9.27
N ILE A 90 -4.08 6.04 10.24
CA ILE A 90 -3.13 4.93 10.28
C ILE A 90 -3.78 3.74 9.58
N CYS A 91 -3.24 3.37 8.43
CA CYS A 91 -3.71 2.28 7.59
C CYS A 91 -2.76 1.08 7.63
N ARG A 92 -3.32 -0.13 7.68
CA ARG A 92 -2.58 -1.40 7.60
C ARG A 92 -3.19 -2.32 6.54
N SER A 93 -2.36 -2.88 5.66
CA SER A 93 -2.81 -3.92 4.71
C SER A 93 -1.95 -5.18 4.83
N TYR A 94 -2.60 -6.33 5.05
CA TYR A 94 -1.94 -7.62 5.25
C TYR A 94 -2.02 -8.47 3.97
N ARG A 95 -0.85 -8.90 3.47
CA ARG A 95 -0.69 -9.67 2.23
C ARG A 95 -0.57 -11.18 2.49
N VAL A 96 -1.07 -11.98 1.55
CA VAL A 96 -0.93 -13.46 1.47
C VAL A 96 0.08 -13.91 0.42
#